data_AF-A0A942UCN7-F1
#
_entry.id   AF-A0A942UCN7-F1
#
_cell.length_a   1.000
_cell.length_b   1.000
_cell.length_c   1.000
_cell.angle_alpha   90.00
_cell.angle_beta   90.00
_cell.angle_gamma   90.00
#
_symmetry.space_group_name_H-M   'P 1'
#
loop_
_entity.id
_entity.type
_entity.pdbx_description
1 polymer ?
#
loop_
_entity_poly.entity_id
_entity_poly.type
_entity_poly.pdbx_seq_one_letter_code
_entity_poly.pdbx_strand_id
1 'polypeptide(L)'
;MRNKSVIFILTSTLAIGLLAGCGSGVVDKTNGSSGTPKATAPKQNEIVASFLPRIEIIEQGTGINVNYRVKNISGKAQKLTFSNGLQVDYIVYDESGKKLKQYSEEVMSTQAMEEVNLENNEEISKEFTITDLKNGKYKLEVFLTAKEEQARVVKDLLVEKAAFNGSGKYVGQIDPHTIEIDMNGTNTAFQLSDEAQRQLLALKEGSNVTFLYKENENGQKVIEKFL
;
A
#
# COMPACT_ATOMS: atom_id res chain seq x y z
N MET A 1 21.80 32.52 46.22
CA MET A 1 22.02 31.29 47.00
C MET A 1 22.28 30.16 46.03
N ARG A 2 23.36 29.40 46.26
CA ARG A 2 24.08 28.61 45.26
C ARG A 2 24.23 27.19 45.79
N ASN A 3 23.57 26.21 45.17
CA ASN A 3 23.82 24.79 45.47
C ASN A 3 24.18 24.05 44.18
N LYS A 4 25.42 23.54 44.17
CA LYS A 4 26.08 22.72 43.16
C LYS A 4 26.25 21.32 43.74
N SER A 5 26.13 20.28 42.92
CA SER A 5 26.62 18.92 43.24
C SER A 5 27.15 18.33 41.91
N VAL A 6 28.45 18.48 41.61
CA VAL A 6 29.61 17.63 41.95
C VAL A 6 29.69 16.37 41.08
N ILE A 7 30.66 16.42 40.17
CA ILE A 7 31.25 15.34 39.36
C ILE A 7 32.21 14.53 40.23
N PHE A 8 32.24 13.21 40.07
CA PHE A 8 33.37 12.37 40.47
C PHE A 8 33.78 11.44 39.32
N ILE A 9 35.05 11.57 38.93
CA ILE A 9 35.86 10.68 38.09
C ILE A 9 36.78 9.92 39.06
N LEU A 10 37.05 8.62 38.82
CA LEU A 10 38.34 7.90 39.03
C LEU A 10 38.11 6.39 38.74
N THR A 11 38.56 5.80 37.62
CA THR A 11 39.90 5.25 37.26
C THR A 11 40.23 3.83 37.76
N SER A 12 40.99 3.12 36.93
CA SER A 12 41.83 1.92 37.20
C SER A 12 41.07 0.59 37.05
N THR A 13 41.51 -0.40 36.26
CA THR A 13 42.88 -0.90 36.10
C THR A 13 43.13 -1.54 34.73
N LEU A 14 44.35 -1.31 34.28
CA LEU A 14 45.15 -2.00 33.27
C LEU A 14 45.34 -3.51 33.56
N ALA A 15 45.22 -4.36 32.53
CA ALA A 15 45.85 -5.68 32.49
C ALA A 15 46.25 -6.04 31.05
N ILE A 16 47.55 -6.34 30.90
CA ILE A 16 48.31 -6.65 29.70
C ILE A 16 48.23 -8.16 29.42
N GLY A 17 48.21 -8.58 28.15
CA GLY A 17 48.30 -10.01 27.80
C GLY A 17 48.55 -10.30 26.32
N LEU A 18 49.80 -10.05 25.89
CA LEU A 18 50.66 -10.74 24.91
C LEU A 18 50.13 -11.28 23.55
N LEU A 19 50.99 -11.00 22.56
CA LEU A 19 50.97 -11.33 21.14
C LEU A 19 51.36 -12.80 20.82
N ALA A 20 51.06 -13.16 19.56
CA ALA A 20 51.60 -14.25 18.72
C ALA A 20 51.02 -15.68 18.92
N GLY A 21 50.74 -16.45 17.88
CA GLY A 21 51.16 -16.31 16.49
C GLY A 21 50.35 -17.14 15.48
N CYS A 22 50.51 -16.76 14.22
CA CYS A 22 50.10 -17.53 13.05
C CYS A 22 51.27 -18.45 12.67
N GLY A 23 51.00 -19.73 12.45
CA GLY A 23 51.99 -20.69 11.98
C GLY A 23 51.30 -21.78 11.16
N SER A 24 51.40 -21.69 9.84
CA SER A 24 51.12 -22.80 8.92
C SER A 24 52.38 -23.63 8.72
N GLY A 25 52.27 -24.97 8.74
CA GLY A 25 53.30 -25.84 8.15
C GLY A 25 53.44 -27.27 8.70
N VAL A 26 52.76 -28.23 8.06
CA VAL A 26 53.25 -29.56 7.60
C VAL A 26 53.52 -30.72 8.60
N VAL A 27 52.66 -31.78 8.49
CA VAL A 27 52.89 -33.26 8.34
C VAL A 27 53.74 -34.00 9.43
N ASP A 28 53.42 -35.15 10.05
CA ASP A 28 52.63 -36.35 9.69
C ASP A 28 52.30 -37.25 10.92
N LYS A 29 51.37 -38.19 10.68
CA LYS A 29 51.18 -39.56 11.28
C LYS A 29 50.42 -39.85 12.60
N THR A 30 49.32 -40.59 12.37
CA THR A 30 48.87 -41.87 12.98
C THR A 30 47.66 -41.93 13.94
N ASN A 31 46.61 -42.58 13.42
CA ASN A 31 45.58 -43.48 13.98
C ASN A 31 44.71 -43.06 15.18
N GLY A 32 43.38 -43.00 14.95
CA GLY A 32 42.39 -43.29 16.00
C GLY A 32 41.01 -42.63 15.85
N SER A 33 40.09 -43.30 15.16
CA SER A 33 38.63 -43.40 15.37
C SER A 33 37.75 -42.17 15.73
N SER A 34 36.77 -41.94 14.84
CA SER A 34 35.37 -41.55 15.09
C SER A 34 35.05 -40.31 15.93
N GLY A 35 34.65 -39.23 15.25
CA GLY A 35 33.90 -38.12 15.85
C GLY A 35 33.80 -36.96 14.86
N THR A 36 32.70 -36.88 14.11
CA THR A 36 32.36 -35.70 13.32
C THR A 36 32.04 -34.52 14.26
N PRO A 37 32.78 -33.40 14.22
CA PRO A 37 32.35 -32.20 14.94
C PRO A 37 31.25 -31.54 14.11
N LYS A 38 30.04 -31.66 14.64
CA LYS A 38 28.86 -30.86 14.36
C LYS A 38 29.22 -29.37 14.39
N ALA A 39 29.50 -28.80 13.22
CA ALA A 39 29.47 -27.35 13.03
C ALA A 39 28.01 -26.92 13.15
N THR A 40 27.63 -26.55 14.37
CA THR A 40 26.33 -25.96 14.66
C THR A 40 26.36 -24.55 14.07
N ALA A 41 25.89 -24.41 12.83
CA ALA A 41 25.59 -23.11 12.26
C ALA A 41 24.55 -22.40 13.15
N PRO A 42 24.63 -21.06 13.31
CA PRO A 42 23.70 -20.32 14.13
C PRO A 42 22.29 -20.56 13.59
N LYS A 43 21.35 -20.92 14.47
CA LYS A 43 19.93 -20.92 14.15
C LYS A 43 19.52 -19.48 13.84
N GLN A 44 19.61 -19.12 12.57
CA GLN A 44 18.87 -18.00 12.03
C GLN A 44 17.40 -18.41 12.16
N ASN A 45 16.63 -17.69 12.98
CA ASN A 45 15.18 -17.80 13.00
C ASN A 45 14.69 -17.40 11.60
N GLU A 46 14.69 -18.33 10.65
CA GLU A 46 13.80 -18.29 9.50
C GLU A 46 12.40 -18.43 10.08
N ILE A 47 11.73 -17.30 10.29
CA ILE A 47 10.28 -17.28 10.33
C ILE A 47 9.86 -17.67 8.91
N VAL A 48 9.73 -18.97 8.66
CA VAL A 48 9.13 -19.47 7.43
C VAL A 48 7.68 -19.00 7.48
N ALA A 49 7.36 -17.92 6.77
CA ALA A 49 6.00 -17.40 6.71
C ALA A 49 5.09 -18.51 6.18
N SER A 50 4.05 -18.86 6.94
CA SER A 50 3.08 -19.90 6.54
C SER A 50 2.21 -19.48 5.36
N PHE A 51 2.13 -18.16 5.11
CA PHE A 51 1.26 -17.58 4.10
C PHE A 51 2.01 -16.56 3.24
N LEU A 52 1.66 -16.51 1.96
CA LEU A 52 2.19 -15.57 0.99
C LEU A 52 1.07 -14.65 0.48
N PRO A 53 0.97 -13.42 0.99
CA PRO A 53 -0.01 -12.45 0.52
C PRO A 53 0.45 -11.72 -0.75
N ARG A 54 -0.50 -11.35 -1.60
CA ARG A 54 -0.27 -10.58 -2.83
C ARG A 54 -1.43 -9.62 -3.09
N ILE A 55 -1.09 -8.44 -3.60
CA ILE A 55 -2.07 -7.44 -4.07
C ILE A 55 -1.80 -7.12 -5.53
N GLU A 56 -2.85 -7.22 -6.34
CA GLU A 56 -2.88 -6.78 -7.74
C GLU A 56 -3.90 -5.65 -7.90
N ILE A 57 -3.50 -4.57 -8.60
CA ILE A 57 -4.41 -3.49 -8.97
C ILE A 57 -4.93 -3.84 -10.36
N ILE A 58 -6.23 -4.06 -10.47
CA ILE A 58 -6.88 -4.52 -11.69
C ILE A 58 -7.20 -3.34 -12.62
N GLU A 59 -7.73 -2.25 -12.05
CA GLU A 59 -8.22 -1.09 -12.79
C GLU A 59 -8.18 0.19 -11.94
N GLN A 60 -7.96 1.33 -12.59
CA GLN A 60 -8.09 2.67 -12.00
C GLN A 60 -9.03 3.52 -12.86
N GLY A 61 -10.14 3.97 -12.26
CA GLY A 61 -11.16 4.81 -12.91
C GLY A 61 -11.87 5.68 -11.88
N THR A 62 -13.20 5.54 -11.76
CA THR A 62 -13.97 6.13 -10.64
C THR A 62 -13.65 5.47 -9.29
N GLY A 63 -13.08 4.27 -9.31
CA GLY A 63 -12.58 3.54 -8.15
C GLY A 63 -11.36 2.69 -8.55
N ILE A 64 -10.70 2.14 -7.53
CA ILE A 64 -9.50 1.32 -7.67
C ILE A 64 -9.89 -0.10 -7.34
N ASN A 65 -9.92 -0.96 -8.35
CA ASN A 65 -10.25 -2.37 -8.17
C ASN A 65 -9.00 -3.14 -7.76
N VAL A 66 -9.09 -3.84 -6.65
CA VAL A 66 -7.98 -4.56 -6.02
C VAL A 66 -8.33 -6.03 -5.90
N ASN A 67 -7.44 -6.91 -6.36
CA ASN A 67 -7.50 -8.33 -6.06
C ASN A 67 -6.43 -8.66 -5.02
N TYR A 68 -6.88 -9.12 -3.86
CA TYR A 68 -6.04 -9.60 -2.78
C TYR A 68 -6.05 -11.13 -2.73
N ARG A 69 -4.86 -11.73 -2.65
CA ARG A 69 -4.68 -13.20 -2.60
C ARG A 69 -3.79 -13.57 -1.44
N VAL A 70 -4.12 -14.66 -0.76
CA VAL A 70 -3.28 -15.25 0.29
C VAL A 70 -3.13 -16.74 0.03
N LYS A 71 -1.89 -17.16 -0.25
CA LYS A 71 -1.55 -18.57 -0.48
C LYS A 71 -0.99 -19.22 0.77
N ASN A 72 -1.47 -20.40 1.14
CA ASN A 72 -0.81 -21.22 2.14
C ASN A 72 0.45 -21.87 1.55
N ILE A 73 1.61 -21.54 2.11
CA ILE A 73 2.92 -22.07 1.69
C ILE A 73 3.61 -22.87 2.81
N SER A 74 2.87 -23.20 3.88
CA SER A 74 3.41 -23.85 5.08
C SER A 74 3.76 -25.34 4.91
N GLY A 75 3.37 -25.95 3.79
CA GLY A 75 3.54 -27.39 3.56
C GLY A 75 2.45 -28.27 4.18
N LYS A 76 1.47 -27.71 4.88
CA LYS A 76 0.37 -28.44 5.54
C LYS A 76 -0.92 -27.61 5.56
N ALA A 77 -2.06 -28.24 5.83
CA ALA A 77 -3.32 -27.52 6.05
C ALA A 77 -3.21 -26.52 7.20
N GLN A 78 -3.79 -25.33 7.02
CA GLN A 78 -3.86 -24.27 8.04
C GLN A 78 -5.32 -23.88 8.28
N LYS A 79 -5.72 -23.79 9.55
CA LYS A 79 -7.04 -23.32 9.94
C LYS A 79 -7.01 -21.81 10.17
N LEU A 80 -7.97 -21.10 9.59
CA LEU A 80 -8.20 -19.67 9.76
C LEU A 80 -9.60 -19.44 10.31
N THR A 81 -9.70 -18.65 11.38
CA THR A 81 -10.96 -18.34 12.05
C THR A 81 -11.28 -16.86 11.90
N PHE A 82 -12.42 -16.55 11.27
CA PHE A 82 -12.94 -15.20 11.09
C PHE A 82 -14.07 -14.94 12.09
N SER A 83 -13.99 -13.83 12.82
CA SER A 83 -14.93 -13.55 13.92
C SER A 83 -16.31 -13.06 13.45
N ASN A 84 -16.41 -12.64 12.19
CA ASN A 84 -17.60 -12.10 11.55
C ASN A 84 -17.47 -12.29 10.02
N GLY A 85 -18.46 -11.85 9.25
CA GLY A 85 -18.44 -11.97 7.78
C GLY A 85 -17.37 -11.13 7.06
N LEU A 86 -16.65 -10.25 7.76
CA LEU A 86 -15.56 -9.45 7.19
C LEU A 86 -14.28 -10.26 7.20
N GLN A 87 -13.99 -10.99 6.13
CA GLN A 87 -12.77 -11.83 6.07
C GLN A 87 -11.48 -11.05 5.74
N VAL A 88 -11.62 -9.90 5.08
CA VAL A 88 -10.51 -9.04 4.64
C VAL A 88 -10.82 -7.61 5.04
N ASP A 89 -9.80 -6.90 5.50
CA ASP A 89 -9.85 -5.47 5.78
C ASP A 89 -8.68 -4.78 5.05
N TYR A 90 -8.85 -3.50 4.77
CA TYR A 90 -7.81 -2.67 4.20
C TYR A 90 -7.76 -1.32 4.89
N ILE A 91 -6.57 -0.72 4.90
CA ILE A 91 -6.32 0.63 5.39
C ILE A 91 -5.57 1.41 4.31
N VAL A 92 -6.05 2.63 4.03
CA VAL A 92 -5.38 3.58 3.15
C VAL A 92 -4.73 4.67 3.99
N TYR A 93 -3.45 4.89 3.79
CA TYR A 93 -2.69 5.99 4.38
C TYR A 93 -2.27 6.98 3.30
N ASP A 94 -2.22 8.27 3.65
CA ASP A 94 -1.55 9.27 2.82
C ASP A 94 -0.02 9.14 2.88
N GLU A 95 0.69 9.95 2.10
CA GLU A 95 2.16 9.98 2.06
C GLU A 95 2.80 10.34 3.41
N SER A 96 2.07 11.04 4.30
CA SER A 96 2.53 11.37 5.66
C SER A 96 2.32 10.23 6.66
N GLY A 97 1.64 9.14 6.25
CA GLY A 97 1.29 8.01 7.11
C GLY A 97 -0.01 8.21 7.90
N LYS A 98 -0.80 9.25 7.61
CA LYS A 98 -2.10 9.45 8.26
C LYS A 98 -3.12 8.49 7.64
N LYS A 99 -3.86 7.77 8.51
CA LYS A 99 -4.99 6.93 8.10
C LYS A 99 -6.09 7.81 7.48
N LEU A 100 -6.45 7.51 6.24
CA LEU A 100 -7.53 8.17 5.52
C LEU A 100 -8.81 7.37 5.53
N LYS A 101 -8.71 6.04 5.38
CA LYS A 101 -9.84 5.14 5.18
C LYS A 101 -9.52 3.75 5.70
N GLN A 102 -10.54 3.06 6.22
CA GLN A 102 -10.46 1.66 6.61
C GLN A 102 -11.77 0.95 6.27
N TYR A 103 -11.70 -0.21 5.62
CA TYR A 103 -12.89 -0.89 5.10
C TYR A 103 -13.86 -1.30 6.21
N SER A 104 -13.35 -1.82 7.33
CA SER A 104 -14.16 -2.20 8.48
C SER A 104 -14.95 -1.05 9.11
N GLU A 105 -14.57 0.21 8.85
CA GLU A 105 -15.29 1.40 9.33
C GLU A 105 -16.44 1.80 8.39
N GLU A 106 -16.47 1.28 7.17
CA GLU A 106 -17.43 1.66 6.12
C GLU A 106 -18.50 0.62 5.86
N VAL A 107 -18.29 -0.63 6.29
CA VAL A 107 -19.22 -1.74 6.04
C VAL A 107 -19.75 -2.36 7.31
N MET A 108 -21.03 -2.73 7.28
CA MET A 108 -21.62 -3.60 8.30
C MET A 108 -21.33 -5.05 7.93
N SER A 109 -20.97 -5.86 8.93
CA SER A 109 -20.63 -7.26 8.77
C SER A 109 -21.54 -8.16 9.59
N THR A 110 -21.86 -9.33 9.07
CA THR A 110 -22.67 -10.33 9.78
C THR A 110 -21.94 -10.85 11.01
N GLN A 111 -22.65 -11.06 12.10
CA GLN A 111 -22.07 -11.60 13.35
C GLN A 111 -22.01 -13.13 13.33
N ALA A 112 -21.52 -13.69 12.21
CA ALA A 112 -21.35 -15.12 12.03
C ALA A 112 -19.86 -15.46 11.98
N MET A 113 -19.43 -16.33 12.90
CA MET A 113 -18.06 -16.86 12.90
C MET A 113 -17.90 -17.88 11.79
N GLU A 114 -16.77 -17.83 11.08
CA GLU A 114 -16.45 -18.73 10.00
C GLU A 114 -15.06 -19.35 10.22
N GLU A 115 -14.95 -20.64 9.92
CA GLU A 115 -13.68 -21.37 9.96
C GLU A 115 -13.35 -21.88 8.56
N VAL A 116 -12.17 -21.54 8.06
CA VAL A 116 -11.66 -21.98 6.76
C VAL A 116 -10.43 -22.84 7.00
N ASN A 117 -10.47 -24.09 6.53
CA ASN A 117 -9.28 -24.95 6.46
C ASN A 117 -8.68 -24.77 5.07
N LEU A 118 -7.53 -24.10 4.99
CA LEU A 118 -6.82 -23.82 3.74
C LEU A 118 -5.73 -24.88 3.54
N GLU A 119 -5.89 -25.72 2.53
CA GLU A 119 -4.91 -26.77 2.21
C GLU A 119 -3.58 -26.17 1.73
N ASN A 120 -2.52 -26.98 1.71
CA ASN A 120 -1.23 -26.50 1.21
C ASN A 120 -1.33 -26.09 -0.26
N ASN A 121 -0.78 -24.92 -0.61
CA ASN A 121 -0.88 -24.25 -1.90
C ASN A 121 -2.27 -23.74 -2.31
N GLU A 122 -3.29 -23.88 -1.47
CA GLU A 122 -4.60 -23.27 -1.71
C GLU A 122 -4.56 -21.76 -1.43
N GLU A 123 -5.47 -21.02 -2.05
CA GLU A 123 -5.53 -19.56 -1.99
C GLU A 123 -6.91 -19.05 -1.57
N ILE A 124 -6.92 -18.07 -0.66
CA ILE A 124 -8.07 -17.18 -0.46
C ILE A 124 -7.88 -15.99 -1.42
N SER A 125 -8.89 -15.67 -2.22
CA SER A 125 -8.91 -14.49 -3.07
C SER A 125 -10.15 -13.64 -2.80
N LYS A 126 -9.97 -12.32 -2.69
CA LYS A 126 -11.05 -11.35 -2.50
C LYS A 126 -10.80 -10.13 -3.37
N GLU A 127 -11.88 -9.63 -3.95
CA GLU A 127 -11.88 -8.39 -4.71
C GLU A 127 -12.63 -7.31 -3.94
N PHE A 128 -12.09 -6.10 -3.97
CA PHE A 128 -12.73 -4.93 -3.40
C PHE A 128 -12.39 -3.68 -4.20
N THR A 129 -13.26 -2.68 -4.11
CA THR A 129 -13.09 -1.39 -4.78
C THR A 129 -12.82 -0.32 -3.73
N ILE A 130 -11.77 0.46 -3.93
CA ILE A 130 -11.48 1.65 -3.13
C ILE A 130 -11.95 2.88 -3.91
N THR A 131 -12.92 3.61 -3.37
CA THR A 131 -13.46 4.84 -3.96
C THR A 131 -12.98 6.07 -3.20
N ASP A 132 -13.27 7.25 -3.75
CA ASP A 132 -13.12 8.55 -3.08
C ASP A 132 -11.68 8.91 -2.70
N LEU A 133 -10.70 8.29 -3.37
CA LEU A 133 -9.32 8.75 -3.35
C LEU A 133 -9.10 9.81 -4.43
N LYS A 134 -8.36 10.84 -4.06
CA LYS A 134 -7.92 11.86 -5.01
C LYS A 134 -6.68 11.37 -5.74
N ASN A 135 -6.26 12.12 -6.76
CA ASN A 135 -4.97 11.87 -7.38
C ASN A 135 -3.87 12.07 -6.35
N GLY A 136 -2.88 11.19 -6.36
CA GLY A 136 -1.77 11.26 -5.42
C GLY A 136 -1.17 9.91 -5.06
N LYS A 137 -0.21 9.94 -4.13
CA LYS A 137 0.49 8.77 -3.61
C LYS A 137 -0.08 8.37 -2.26
N TYR A 138 -0.27 7.06 -2.11
CA TYR A 138 -0.84 6.44 -0.92
C TYR A 138 -0.08 5.17 -0.56
N LYS A 139 -0.30 4.69 0.66
CA LYS A 139 0.05 3.33 1.06
C LYS A 139 -1.24 2.56 1.30
N LEU A 140 -1.40 1.46 0.58
CA LEU A 140 -2.47 0.50 0.76
C LEU A 140 -1.97 -0.67 1.61
N GLU A 141 -2.58 -0.88 2.75
CA GLU A 141 -2.35 -2.02 3.62
C GLU A 141 -3.57 -2.94 3.57
N VAL A 142 -3.37 -4.22 3.30
CA VAL A 142 -4.45 -5.23 3.19
C VAL A 142 -4.10 -6.43 4.03
N PHE A 143 -5.08 -7.00 4.73
CA PHE A 143 -4.89 -8.15 5.60
C PHE A 143 -6.18 -8.96 5.76
N LEU A 144 -6.01 -10.24 6.10
CA LEU A 144 -7.07 -11.10 6.62
C LEU A 144 -7.42 -10.66 8.04
N THR A 145 -8.69 -10.74 8.39
CA THR A 145 -9.18 -10.53 9.77
C THR A 145 -9.14 -11.80 10.62
N ALA A 146 -8.51 -12.86 10.10
CA ALA A 146 -8.39 -14.13 10.79
C ALA A 146 -7.60 -13.98 12.10
N LYS A 147 -7.98 -14.76 13.12
CA LYS A 147 -7.38 -14.69 14.45
C LYS A 147 -5.95 -15.20 14.48
N GLU A 148 -5.65 -16.22 13.68
CA GLU A 148 -4.39 -16.96 13.71
C GLU A 148 -3.29 -16.25 12.93
N GLU A 149 -3.63 -15.71 11.76
CA GLU A 149 -2.68 -15.04 10.86
C GLU A 149 -3.41 -13.99 10.01
N GLN A 150 -2.83 -12.79 9.94
CA GLN A 150 -3.39 -11.68 9.18
C GLN A 150 -2.86 -11.65 7.74
N ALA A 151 -1.73 -12.31 7.45
CA ALA A 151 -1.12 -12.35 6.12
C ALA A 151 -1.00 -10.94 5.50
N ARG A 152 -0.53 -9.98 6.30
CA ARG A 152 -0.54 -8.56 5.96
C ARG A 152 0.41 -8.23 4.82
N VAL A 153 -0.01 -7.33 3.94
CA VAL A 153 0.81 -6.81 2.84
C VAL A 153 0.55 -5.32 2.65
N VAL A 154 1.64 -4.58 2.40
CA VAL A 154 1.61 -3.14 2.15
C VAL A 154 2.13 -2.88 0.74
N LYS A 155 1.43 -2.03 -0.01
CA LYS A 155 1.79 -1.64 -1.37
C LYS A 155 1.67 -0.13 -1.53
N ASP A 156 2.66 0.48 -2.18
CA ASP A 156 2.53 1.86 -2.62
C ASP A 156 1.48 1.93 -3.75
N LEU A 157 0.55 2.86 -3.61
CA LEU A 157 -0.57 3.06 -4.50
C LEU A 157 -0.47 4.48 -5.08
N LEU A 158 -0.19 4.57 -6.38
CA LEU A 158 -0.33 5.80 -7.14
C LEU A 158 -1.73 5.82 -7.75
N VAL A 159 -2.51 6.82 -7.36
CA VAL A 159 -3.86 7.05 -7.89
C VAL A 159 -3.75 8.11 -8.95
N GLU A 160 -4.04 7.70 -10.18
CA GLU A 160 -4.21 8.59 -11.31
C GLU A 160 -5.62 8.35 -11.83
N LYS A 161 -6.62 9.11 -11.33
CA LYS A 161 -7.98 9.03 -11.85
C LYS A 161 -7.93 9.26 -13.36
N ALA A 162 -8.37 8.27 -14.12
CA ALA A 162 -8.45 8.33 -15.56
C ALA A 162 -9.29 9.53 -16.00
N ALA A 163 -8.90 10.14 -17.13
CA ALA A 163 -9.71 11.19 -17.74
C ALA A 163 -11.10 10.64 -18.09
N PHE A 164 -12.14 11.29 -17.58
CA PHE A 164 -13.54 11.00 -17.83
C PHE A 164 -13.99 11.68 -19.13
N ASN A 165 -14.85 11.02 -19.90
CA ASN A 165 -15.59 11.69 -20.97
C ASN A 165 -16.75 12.49 -20.36
N GLY A 166 -16.83 13.77 -20.72
CA GLY A 166 -17.94 14.65 -20.43
C GLY A 166 -18.59 15.15 -21.72
N SER A 167 -19.88 15.44 -21.65
CA SER A 167 -20.59 16.16 -22.70
C SER A 167 -21.59 17.12 -22.08
N GLY A 168 -21.87 18.21 -22.78
CA GLY A 168 -22.79 19.23 -22.33
C GLY A 168 -22.79 20.46 -23.22
N LYS A 169 -23.55 21.47 -22.83
CA LYS A 169 -23.61 22.75 -23.56
C LYS A 169 -22.65 23.74 -22.92
N TYR A 170 -21.74 24.30 -23.70
CA TYR A 170 -20.84 25.35 -23.22
C TYR A 170 -21.64 26.62 -22.90
N VAL A 171 -21.62 27.05 -21.63
CA VAL A 171 -22.42 28.19 -21.13
C VAL A 171 -21.63 29.49 -21.18
N GLY A 172 -20.32 29.48 -20.94
CA GLY A 172 -19.49 30.68 -20.97
C GLY A 172 -18.24 30.57 -20.10
N GLN A 173 -17.38 31.59 -20.15
CA GLN A 173 -16.21 31.70 -19.28
C GLN A 173 -16.58 32.44 -17.99
N ILE A 174 -16.16 31.91 -16.85
CA ILE A 174 -16.23 32.59 -15.54
C ILE A 174 -15.01 33.49 -15.39
N ASP A 175 -13.84 32.97 -15.76
CA ASP A 175 -12.54 33.64 -15.76
C ASP A 175 -11.66 33.04 -16.87
N PRO A 176 -10.45 33.56 -17.15
CA PRO A 176 -9.61 33.09 -18.26
C PRO A 176 -9.28 31.59 -18.25
N HIS A 177 -9.35 30.91 -17.11
CA HIS A 177 -9.02 29.49 -16.94
C HIS A 177 -10.22 28.64 -16.53
N THR A 178 -11.41 29.22 -16.39
CA THR A 178 -12.59 28.51 -15.89
C THR A 178 -13.79 28.74 -16.79
N ILE A 179 -14.45 27.67 -17.19
CA ILE A 179 -15.70 27.70 -17.95
C ILE A 179 -16.83 27.01 -17.21
N GLU A 180 -18.05 27.30 -17.63
CA GLU A 180 -19.25 26.61 -17.21
C GLU A 180 -19.80 25.74 -18.35
N ILE A 181 -20.10 24.49 -18.04
CA ILE A 181 -20.79 23.55 -18.93
C ILE A 181 -22.11 23.16 -18.27
N ASP A 182 -23.22 23.30 -19.00
CA ASP A 182 -24.50 22.73 -18.62
C ASP A 182 -24.50 21.23 -18.97
N MET A 183 -24.44 20.41 -17.92
CA MET A 183 -24.54 18.96 -18.01
C MET A 183 -25.95 18.54 -17.56
N ASN A 184 -26.84 18.30 -18.52
CA ASN A 184 -28.21 17.83 -18.29
C ASN A 184 -29.04 18.74 -17.35
N GLY A 185 -28.95 20.06 -17.53
CA GLY A 185 -29.65 21.06 -16.72
C GLY A 185 -28.90 21.46 -15.45
N THR A 186 -27.70 20.94 -15.22
CA THR A 186 -26.85 21.30 -14.08
C THR A 186 -25.58 21.99 -14.57
N ASN A 187 -25.47 23.28 -14.28
CA ASN A 187 -24.27 24.06 -14.57
C ASN A 187 -23.11 23.58 -13.69
N THR A 188 -22.03 23.14 -14.33
CA THR A 188 -20.82 22.65 -13.68
C THR A 188 -19.62 23.47 -14.15
N ALA A 189 -18.85 23.99 -13.20
CA ALA A 189 -17.61 24.70 -13.48
C ALA A 189 -16.45 23.72 -13.75
N PHE A 190 -15.66 24.03 -14.77
CA PHE A 190 -14.46 23.30 -15.15
C PHE A 190 -13.30 24.27 -15.34
N GLN A 191 -12.16 23.96 -14.73
CA GLN A 191 -10.89 24.57 -15.11
C GLN A 191 -10.43 24.02 -16.47
N LEU A 192 -9.60 24.77 -17.17
CA LEU A 192 -9.03 24.40 -18.45
C LEU A 192 -7.54 24.08 -18.29
N SER A 193 -7.10 22.99 -18.93
CA SER A 193 -5.68 22.83 -19.26
C SER A 193 -5.25 23.86 -20.31
N ASP A 194 -3.93 24.02 -20.50
CA ASP A 194 -3.38 24.85 -21.58
C ASP A 194 -3.88 24.41 -22.96
N GLU A 195 -4.09 23.11 -23.18
CA GLU A 195 -4.63 22.57 -24.43
C GLU A 195 -6.10 22.94 -24.62
N ALA A 196 -6.92 22.73 -23.60
CA ALA A 196 -8.34 23.07 -23.61
C ALA A 196 -8.55 24.57 -23.80
N GLN A 197 -7.72 25.42 -23.19
CA GLN A 197 -7.79 26.87 -23.36
C GLN A 197 -7.53 27.31 -24.81
N ARG A 198 -6.59 26.66 -25.51
CA ARG A 198 -6.36 26.91 -26.94
C ARG A 198 -7.54 26.46 -27.81
N GLN A 199 -8.13 25.30 -27.51
CA GLN A 199 -9.28 24.78 -28.24
C GLN A 199 -10.54 25.62 -28.03
N LEU A 200 -10.71 26.19 -26.84
CA LEU A 200 -11.86 27.03 -26.48
C LEU A 200 -12.03 28.23 -27.43
N LEU A 201 -10.92 28.76 -27.99
CA LEU A 201 -10.94 29.88 -28.94
C LEU A 201 -11.77 29.57 -30.21
N ALA A 202 -11.93 28.29 -30.56
CA ALA A 202 -12.73 27.84 -31.70
C ALA A 202 -14.19 27.54 -31.33
N LEU A 203 -14.51 27.46 -30.03
CA LEU A 203 -15.85 27.13 -29.53
C LEU A 203 -16.68 28.39 -29.37
N LYS A 204 -17.99 28.25 -29.58
CA LYS A 204 -18.96 29.33 -29.40
C LYS A 204 -19.84 29.02 -28.22
N GLU A 205 -20.14 30.04 -27.43
CA GLU A 205 -21.12 29.91 -26.36
C GLU A 205 -22.43 29.32 -26.90
N GLY A 206 -22.99 28.38 -26.15
CA GLY A 206 -24.17 27.61 -26.50
C GLY A 206 -23.92 26.38 -27.38
N SER A 207 -22.69 26.08 -27.80
CA SER A 207 -22.38 24.85 -28.54
C SER A 207 -22.40 23.63 -27.64
N ASN A 208 -22.90 22.50 -28.14
CA ASN A 208 -22.69 21.20 -27.51
C ASN A 208 -21.24 20.78 -27.71
N VAL A 209 -20.59 20.36 -26.64
CA VAL A 209 -19.19 19.94 -26.61
C VAL A 209 -19.08 18.55 -25.99
N THR A 210 -18.11 17.79 -26.46
CA THR A 210 -17.62 16.59 -25.78
C THR A 210 -16.17 16.84 -25.40
N PHE A 211 -15.74 16.33 -24.25
CA PHE A 211 -14.43 16.64 -23.70
C PHE A 211 -13.94 15.54 -22.78
N LEU A 212 -12.63 15.49 -22.59
CA LEU A 212 -11.99 14.71 -21.54
C LEU A 212 -11.68 15.61 -20.37
N TYR A 213 -12.05 15.19 -19.17
CA TYR A 213 -11.74 15.92 -17.94
C TYR A 213 -11.24 14.99 -16.84
N LYS A 214 -10.45 15.51 -15.93
CA LYS A 214 -10.00 14.82 -14.71
C LYS A 214 -10.36 15.65 -13.49
N GLU A 215 -10.28 15.03 -12.32
CA GLU A 215 -10.39 15.75 -11.05
C GLU A 215 -8.98 15.92 -10.46
N ASN A 216 -8.58 17.15 -10.14
CA ASN A 216 -7.27 17.41 -9.54
C ASN A 216 -7.25 17.10 -8.03
N GLU A 217 -6.10 17.26 -7.38
CA GLU A 217 -5.89 16.98 -5.95
C GLU A 217 -6.80 17.83 -5.02
N ASN A 218 -7.33 18.95 -5.53
CA ASN A 218 -8.24 19.82 -4.78
C ASN A 218 -9.72 19.46 -5.01
N GLY A 219 -10.01 18.44 -5.82
CA GLY A 219 -11.38 18.06 -6.19
C GLY A 219 -11.96 18.92 -7.32
N GLN A 220 -11.14 19.74 -7.99
CA GLN A 220 -11.60 20.59 -9.09
C GLN A 220 -11.59 19.80 -10.38
N LYS A 221 -12.67 19.92 -11.16
CA LYS A 221 -12.74 19.30 -12.50
C LYS A 221 -11.92 20.14 -13.47
N VAL A 222 -11.01 19.51 -14.19
CA VAL A 222 -10.12 20.12 -15.18
C VAL A 222 -10.38 19.44 -16.52
N ILE A 223 -10.82 20.20 -17.51
CA ILE A 223 -10.90 19.72 -18.90
C ILE A 223 -9.48 19.66 -19.45
N GLU A 224 -9.07 18.45 -19.83
CA GLU A 224 -7.77 18.21 -20.46
C GLU A 224 -7.81 18.61 -21.93
N LYS A 225 -8.89 18.27 -22.65
CA LYS A 225 -9.13 18.66 -24.04
C LYS A 225 -10.59 18.47 -24.45
N PHE A 226 -11.03 19.23 -25.44
CA PHE A 226 -12.25 19.01 -26.20
C PHE A 226 -12.03 17.97 -27.30
N LEU A 227 -13.07 17.19 -27.59
CA LEU A 227 -13.09 16.10 -28.58
C LEU A 227 -13.83 16.50 -29.86
#